data_AF-A0A5K7Z7D0-F1
#
_entry.id   AF-A0A5K7Z7D0-F1
#
_cell.length_a   1.000
_cell.length_b   1.000
_cell.length_c   1.000
_cell.angle_alpha   90.00
_cell.angle_beta   90.00
_cell.angle_gamma   90.00
#
_symmetry.space_group_name_H-M   'P 1'
#
loop_
_entity.id
_entity.type
_entity.pdbx_description
1 polymer ?
#
loop_
_entity_poly.entity_id
_entity_poly.type
_entity_poly.pdbx_seq_one_letter_code
_entity_poly.pdbx_strand_id
1 'polypeptide(L)'
;MPEDYHLFDSHQRRSFWESHVEQWQNSDHSQAAYCRSHNLKAHQFYHWRRRILAPQNEVSFLPVTLSGTLAQNHPTVRIRTPNGFTIEIDNRHGFNEINQLVAMVAAL
;
A
#
# COMPACT_ATOMS: atom_id res chain seq x y z
N MET A 1 4.49 31.65 -8.27
CA MET A 1 4.14 30.59 -7.29
C MET A 1 3.38 31.26 -6.17
N PRO A 2 2.25 30.70 -5.72
CA PRO A 2 1.44 31.31 -4.66
C PRO A 2 2.22 31.37 -3.33
N GLU A 3 2.07 32.46 -2.58
CA GLU A 3 2.69 32.65 -1.25
C GLU A 3 2.12 31.63 -0.23
N ASP A 4 0.84 31.30 -0.36
CA ASP A 4 0.09 30.35 0.44
C ASP A 4 0.25 28.89 0.00
N TYR A 5 1.15 28.59 -0.94
CA TYR A 5 1.37 27.23 -1.46
C TYR A 5 1.67 26.19 -0.36
N HIS A 6 2.27 26.63 0.75
CA HIS A 6 2.58 25.77 1.90
C HIS A 6 1.33 25.29 2.66
N LEU A 7 0.19 25.96 2.48
CA LEU A 7 -1.10 25.59 3.07
C LEU A 7 -1.87 24.57 2.22
N PHE A 8 -1.41 24.29 0.99
CA PHE A 8 -2.11 23.37 0.10
C PHE A 8 -2.04 21.93 0.61
N ASP A 9 -3.17 21.23 0.60
CA ASP A 9 -3.21 19.80 0.80
C ASP A 9 -2.55 19.02 -0.37
N SER A 10 -2.52 17.69 -0.31
CA SER A 10 -1.91 16.87 -1.35
C SER A 10 -2.64 16.96 -2.70
N HIS A 11 -3.97 17.13 -2.69
CA HIS A 11 -4.79 17.17 -3.89
C HIS A 11 -4.69 18.53 -4.58
N GLN A 12 -4.75 19.62 -3.81
CA GLN A 12 -4.55 20.99 -4.28
C GLN A 12 -3.17 21.17 -4.91
N ARG A 13 -2.11 20.67 -4.27
CA ARG A 13 -0.76 20.68 -4.86
C ARG A 13 -0.73 19.92 -6.18
N ARG A 14 -1.36 18.75 -6.24
CA ARG A 14 -1.41 17.94 -7.45
C ARG A 14 -2.11 18.67 -8.60
N SER A 15 -3.31 19.18 -8.36
CA SER A 15 -4.09 19.92 -9.37
C SER A 15 -3.37 21.17 -9.86
N PHE A 16 -2.73 21.92 -8.95
CA PHE A 16 -1.89 23.07 -9.30
C PHE A 16 -0.77 22.69 -10.29
N TRP A 17 -0.04 21.61 -10.01
CA TRP A 17 1.05 21.18 -10.89
C TRP A 17 0.58 20.52 -12.17
N GLU A 18 -0.54 19.79 -12.17
CA GLU A 18 -1.14 19.22 -13.38
C GLU A 18 -1.51 20.33 -14.37
N SER A 19 -2.17 21.40 -13.91
CA SER A 19 -2.51 22.54 -14.76
C SER A 19 -1.28 23.23 -15.35
N HIS A 20 -0.22 23.43 -14.56
CA HIS A 20 1.02 24.02 -15.07
C HIS A 20 1.76 23.12 -16.05
N VAL A 21 1.75 21.80 -15.84
CA VAL A 21 2.38 20.84 -16.77
C VAL A 21 1.64 20.83 -18.11
N GLU A 22 0.31 20.83 -18.09
CA GLU A 22 -0.52 20.91 -19.30
C GLU A 22 -0.28 22.22 -20.07
N GLN A 23 -0.35 23.36 -19.38
CA GLN A 23 -0.07 24.66 -19.98
C GLN A 23 1.35 24.74 -20.57
N TRP A 24 2.34 24.19 -19.86
CA TRP A 24 3.71 24.14 -20.35
C TRP A 24 3.82 23.31 -21.63
N GLN A 25 3.20 22.12 -21.68
CA GLN A 25 3.19 21.26 -22.86
C GLN A 25 2.59 21.94 -24.10
N ASN A 26 1.60 22.82 -23.90
CA ASN A 26 0.94 23.57 -24.98
C ASN A 26 1.66 24.87 -25.37
N SER A 27 2.69 25.28 -24.63
CA SER A 27 3.29 26.62 -24.77
C SER A 27 4.52 26.71 -25.68
N ASP A 28 5.08 25.60 -26.16
CA ASP A 28 6.37 25.51 -26.88
C ASP A 28 7.58 26.13 -26.15
N HIS A 29 7.44 26.52 -24.87
CA HIS A 29 8.52 27.10 -24.09
C HIS A 29 9.44 26.02 -23.53
N SER A 30 10.73 26.32 -23.43
CA SER A 30 11.62 25.54 -22.56
C SER A 30 11.13 25.59 -21.11
N GLN A 31 11.35 24.53 -20.34
CA GLN A 31 10.93 24.46 -18.92
C GLN A 31 11.45 25.65 -18.11
N ALA A 32 12.70 26.06 -18.37
CA ALA A 32 13.32 27.18 -17.67
C ALA A 32 12.63 28.51 -18.02
N ALA A 33 12.27 28.72 -19.30
CA ALA A 33 11.53 29.91 -19.73
C ALA A 33 10.13 29.94 -19.10
N TYR A 34 9.41 28.82 -19.11
CA TYR A 34 8.10 28.69 -18.49
C TYR A 34 8.14 28.94 -16.97
N CYS A 35 9.12 28.38 -16.26
CA CYS A 35 9.26 28.62 -14.83
C CYS A 35 9.53 30.10 -14.51
N ARG A 36 10.31 30.79 -15.33
CA ARG A 36 10.58 32.23 -15.16
C ARG A 36 9.34 33.07 -15.42
N SER A 37 8.60 32.82 -16.50
CA SER A 37 7.41 33.60 -16.85
C SER A 37 6.25 33.40 -15.86
N HIS A 38 6.09 32.20 -15.31
CA HIS A 38 5.04 31.89 -14.33
C HIS A 38 5.50 31.97 -12.87
N ASN A 39 6.72 32.49 -12.63
CA ASN A 39 7.32 32.64 -11.30
C ASN A 39 7.30 31.32 -10.48
N LEU A 40 7.62 30.19 -11.13
CA LEU A 40 7.61 28.86 -10.52
C LEU A 40 9.01 28.46 -10.05
N LYS A 41 9.07 27.72 -8.94
CA LYS A 41 10.32 27.10 -8.47
C LYS A 41 10.70 25.94 -9.39
N ALA A 42 11.78 26.10 -10.15
CA ALA A 42 12.20 25.15 -11.18
C ALA A 42 12.38 23.70 -10.67
N HIS A 43 12.96 23.52 -9.48
CA HIS A 43 13.17 22.18 -8.89
C HIS A 43 11.84 21.47 -8.59
N GLN A 44 10.81 22.22 -8.17
CA GLN A 44 9.48 21.67 -7.89
C GLN A 44 8.77 21.29 -9.18
N PHE A 45 8.83 22.18 -10.19
CA PHE A 45 8.27 21.90 -11.51
C PHE A 45 8.89 20.64 -12.11
N TYR A 46 10.22 20.49 -12.07
CA TYR A 46 10.90 19.29 -12.56
C TYR A 46 10.40 18.01 -11.88
N HIS A 47 10.33 18.02 -10.53
CA HIS A 47 9.83 16.89 -9.75
C HIS A 47 8.39 16.52 -10.13
N TRP A 48 7.50 17.51 -10.17
CA TRP A 48 6.09 17.26 -10.44
C TRP A 48 5.82 16.87 -11.89
N ARG A 49 6.50 17.50 -12.85
CA ARG A 49 6.46 17.11 -14.26
C ARG A 49 6.84 15.64 -14.42
N ARG A 50 7.94 15.19 -13.81
CA ARG A 50 8.36 13.79 -13.85
C ARG A 50 7.30 12.86 -13.26
N ARG A 51 6.63 13.29 -12.18
CA ARG A 51 5.63 12.47 -11.49
C ARG A 51 4.29 12.40 -12.23
N ILE A 52 3.89 13.48 -12.89
CA ILE A 52 2.64 13.58 -13.66
C ILE A 52 2.77 12.89 -15.01
N LEU A 53 3.91 13.06 -15.69
CA LEU A 53 4.19 12.44 -16.98
C LEU A 53 4.83 11.06 -16.86
N ALA A 54 5.09 10.58 -15.63
CA ALA A 54 5.53 9.21 -15.45
C ALA A 54 4.44 8.30 -16.03
N PRO A 55 4.80 7.34 -16.90
CA PRO A 55 3.84 6.33 -17.30
C PRO A 55 3.29 5.70 -16.03
N GLN A 56 1.97 5.60 -15.93
CA GLN A 56 1.37 4.78 -14.89
C GLN A 56 1.82 3.35 -15.19
N ASN A 57 2.88 2.91 -14.51
CA ASN A 57 3.13 1.50 -14.40
C ASN A 57 1.86 0.94 -13.77
N GLU A 58 1.09 0.19 -14.57
CA GLU A 58 0.04 -0.66 -14.01
C GLU A 58 0.70 -1.42 -12.86
N VAL A 59 0.17 -1.21 -11.66
CA VAL A 59 0.70 -1.84 -10.46
C VAL A 59 0.43 -3.33 -10.63
N SER A 60 1.43 -4.06 -11.12
CA SER A 60 1.33 -5.50 -11.31
C SER A 60 1.54 -6.17 -9.97
N PHE A 61 0.49 -6.81 -9.45
CA PHE A 61 0.62 -7.74 -8.34
C PHE A 61 1.29 -9.00 -8.87
N LEU A 62 2.57 -9.19 -8.53
CA LEU A 62 3.24 -10.44 -8.81
C LEU A 62 2.84 -11.47 -7.76
N PRO A 63 2.24 -12.61 -8.14
CA PRO A 63 1.96 -13.68 -7.20
C PRO A 63 3.30 -14.22 -6.68
N VAL A 64 3.53 -14.07 -5.38
CA VAL A 64 4.68 -14.69 -4.71
C VAL A 64 4.22 -16.04 -4.19
N THR A 65 4.80 -17.11 -4.72
CA THR A 65 4.61 -18.45 -4.18
C THR A 65 5.37 -18.54 -2.86
N LEU A 66 4.66 -18.58 -1.75
CA LEU A 66 5.26 -18.95 -0.47
C LEU A 66 5.65 -20.43 -0.59
N SER A 67 6.94 -20.72 -0.80
CA SER A 67 7.46 -22.08 -0.73
C SER A 67 7.13 -22.62 0.65
N GLY A 68 6.15 -23.51 0.72
CA GLY A 68 5.69 -24.11 1.96
C GLY A 68 6.79 -24.93 2.61
N THR A 69 7.61 -24.30 3.44
CA THR A 69 8.44 -24.98 4.44
C THR A 69 7.73 -25.09 5.79
N LEU A 70 6.52 -24.56 5.93
CA LEU A 70 5.66 -24.71 7.12
C LEU A 70 4.50 -25.69 6.91
N ALA A 71 4.35 -26.28 5.72
CA ALA A 71 3.47 -27.42 5.53
C ALA A 71 4.16 -28.69 6.07
N GLN A 72 4.50 -28.68 7.36
CA GLN A 72 4.52 -29.95 8.06
C GLN A 72 3.08 -30.43 8.04
N ASN A 73 2.85 -31.48 7.26
CA ASN A 73 1.57 -32.16 7.03
C ASN A 73 1.14 -32.89 8.31
N HIS A 74 1.09 -32.19 9.45
CA HIS A 74 0.46 -32.72 10.65
C HIS A 74 -1.04 -32.52 10.45
N PRO A 75 -1.86 -33.57 10.60
CA PRO A 75 -3.30 -33.41 10.55
C PRO A 75 -3.71 -32.55 11.74
N THR A 76 -3.85 -31.24 11.52
CA THR A 76 -4.30 -30.29 12.54
C THR A 76 -5.82 -30.19 12.51
N VAL A 77 -6.48 -30.41 13.64
CA VAL A 77 -7.91 -30.12 13.76
C VAL A 77 -8.05 -28.64 14.08
N ARG A 78 -8.78 -27.89 13.23
CA ARG A 78 -9.09 -26.47 13.42
C ARG A 78 -10.59 -26.30 13.67
N ILE A 79 -10.95 -25.81 14.86
CA ILE A 79 -12.33 -25.51 15.24
C ILE A 79 -12.49 -23.99 15.28
N ARG A 80 -13.47 -23.45 14.53
CA ARG A 80 -13.81 -22.03 14.53
C ARG A 80 -15.12 -21.83 15.29
N THR A 81 -15.11 -20.95 16.28
CA THR A 81 -16.31 -20.64 17.06
C THR A 81 -16.99 -19.35 16.54
N PRO A 82 -18.32 -19.19 16.70
CA PRO A 82 -19.04 -18.01 16.24
C PRO A 82 -18.61 -16.69 16.92
N ASN A 83 -18.03 -16.78 18.12
CA ASN A 83 -17.47 -15.64 18.86
C ASN A 83 -16.02 -15.31 18.46
N GLY A 84 -15.51 -15.89 17.38
CA GLY A 84 -14.25 -15.48 16.74
C GLY A 84 -12.99 -16.18 17.24
N PHE A 85 -13.10 -17.10 18.21
CA PHE A 85 -11.96 -17.91 18.63
C PHE A 85 -11.68 -19.04 17.63
N THR A 86 -10.41 -19.39 17.51
CA THR A 86 -9.97 -20.53 16.71
C THR A 86 -9.09 -21.43 17.57
N ILE A 87 -9.48 -22.69 17.69
CA ILE A 87 -8.73 -23.71 18.41
C ILE A 87 -8.01 -24.56 17.37
N GLU A 88 -6.69 -24.69 17.50
CA GLU A 88 -5.86 -25.51 16.63
C GLU A 88 -5.18 -26.61 17.47
N ILE A 89 -5.35 -27.86 17.05
CA ILE A 89 -4.76 -29.02 17.72
C ILE A 89 -3.78 -29.67 16.75
N ASP A 90 -2.50 -29.73 17.12
CA ASP A 90 -1.44 -30.41 16.36
C ASP A 90 -1.30 -31.88 16.84
N ASN A 91 -1.32 -32.84 15.91
CA ASN A 91 -1.25 -34.28 16.18
C ASN A 91 0.14 -34.76 16.67
N ARG A 92 1.13 -33.88 16.80
CA ARG A 92 2.47 -34.21 17.31
C ARG A 92 2.50 -34.81 18.72
N HIS A 93 1.48 -34.55 19.53
CA HIS A 93 1.43 -34.97 20.94
C HIS A 93 0.48 -36.16 21.19
N GLY A 94 -0.16 -36.68 20.15
CA GLY A 94 -1.11 -37.79 20.24
C GLY A 94 -2.44 -37.38 20.88
N PHE A 95 -3.52 -38.07 20.50
CA PHE A 95 -4.90 -37.80 20.91
C PHE A 95 -5.18 -37.88 22.44
N ASN A 96 -4.18 -38.18 23.27
CA ASN A 96 -4.32 -38.31 24.71
C ASN A 96 -4.52 -36.97 25.45
N GLU A 97 -4.15 -35.85 24.83
CA GLU A 97 -4.27 -34.50 25.44
C GLU A 97 -5.64 -33.84 25.17
N ILE A 98 -6.41 -34.37 24.22
CA ILE A 98 -7.72 -33.81 23.84
C ILE A 98 -8.71 -33.91 25.01
N ASN A 99 -8.71 -35.03 25.73
CA ASN A 99 -9.58 -35.19 26.90
C ASN A 99 -9.21 -34.21 28.03
N GLN A 100 -7.93 -33.88 28.19
CA GLN A 100 -7.47 -32.89 29.17
C GLN A 100 -7.89 -31.46 28.77
N LEU A 101 -7.77 -31.11 27.48
CA LEU A 101 -8.25 -29.82 26.97
C LEU A 101 -9.77 -29.67 27.10
N VAL A 102 -10.53 -30.72 26.77
CA VAL A 102 -11.99 -30.74 26.96
C VAL A 102 -12.36 -30.59 28.43
N ALA A 103 -11.67 -31.30 29.34
CA ALA A 103 -11.89 -31.16 30.77
C ALA A 103 -11.55 -29.76 31.29
N MET A 104 -10.46 -29.13 30.82
CA MET A 104 -10.09 -27.76 31.20
C MET A 104 -11.12 -26.72 30.74
N VAL A 105 -11.62 -26.84 29.51
CA VAL A 105 -12.63 -25.90 28.98
C VAL A 105 -14.00 -26.12 29.63
N ALA A 106 -14.37 -27.37 29.93
CA ALA A 106 -15.63 -27.68 30.61
C ALA A 106 -15.64 -27.30 32.11
N ALA A 107 -14.46 -27.09 32.71
CA ALA A 107 -14.31 -26.65 34.10
C ALA A 107 -14.26 -25.11 34.25
N LEU A 108 -14.31 -24.37 33.13
CA LEU A 108 -14.50 -22.91 33.09
C LEU A 108 -16.00 -22.57 32.94
#